data_AF-A0A3N5I720-F1
#
_entry.id   AF-A0A3N5I720-F1
#
_cell.length_a   1.000
_cell.length_b   1.000
_cell.length_c   1.000
_cell.angle_alpha   90.00
_cell.angle_beta   90.00
_cell.angle_gamma   90.00
#
_symmetry.space_group_name_H-M   'P 1'
#
loop_
_entity.id
_entity.type
_entity.pdbx_description
1 polymer ?
#
loop_
_entity_poly.entity_id
_entity_poly.type
_entity_poly.pdbx_seq_one_letter_code
_entity_poly.pdbx_strand_id
1 'polypeptide(L)' 'MSALVEIRGVTKTYRRGGEVIEVLHGVDLDIPRGDF' A
#
# COMPACT_ATOMS: atom_id res chain seq x y z
N MET A 1 -5.12 16.64 12.77
CA MET A 1 -6.12 15.60 12.48
C MET A 1 -5.38 14.28 12.34
N SER A 2 -5.85 13.19 12.95
CA SER A 2 -5.31 11.84 12.70
C SER A 2 -6.05 11.19 11.53
N ALA A 3 -5.31 10.56 10.61
CA ALA A 3 -5.89 9.77 9.53
C ALA A 3 -6.68 8.57 10.11
N LEU A 4 -7.73 8.15 9.40
CA LEU A 4 -8.48 6.94 9.74
C LEU A 4 -7.70 5.68 9.34
N VAL A 5 -7.06 5.73 8.17
CA VAL A 5 -6.15 4.70 7.68
C VAL A 5 -4.82 5.38 7.37
N GLU A 6 -3.75 4.82 7.92
CA GLU A 6 -2.37 5.26 7.68
C GLU A 6 -1.55 4.02 7.32
N ILE A 7 -0.95 4.03 6.13
CA ILE A 7 0.02 3.03 5.71
C ILE A 7 1.31 3.72 5.24
N ARG A 8 2.44 3.09 5.53
CA ARG A 8 3.78 3.60 5.23
C ARG A 8 4.65 2.52 4.62
N GLY A 9 5.32 2.84 3.52
CA GLY A 9 6.27 1.98 2.84
C GLY A 9 5.69 0.63 2.41
N VAL A 10 4.39 0.56 2.09
CA VAL A 10 3.76 -0.72 1.74
C VAL A 10 4.30 -1.21 0.40
N THR A 11 4.95 -2.36 0.45
CA THR A 11 5.35 -3.11 -0.73
C THR A 11 4.42 -4.30 -0.93
N LYS A 12 4.27 -4.72 -2.19
CA LYS A 12 3.51 -5.92 -2.51
C LYS A 12 4.17 -6.61 -3.66
N THR A 13 4.57 -7.85 -3.44
CA THR A 13 5.05 -8.73 -4.50
C THR A 13 3.99 -9.78 -4.84
N TYR A 14 3.97 -10.19 -6.10
CA TYR A 14 3.23 -11.33 -6.60
C TYR A 14 4.19 -12.32 -7.24
N ARG A 15 3.86 -13.60 -7.14
CA ARG A 15 4.56 -14.66 -7.88
C ARG A 15 3.78 -14.98 -9.14
N ARG A 16 4.44 -14.86 -10.28
CA ARG A 16 3.89 -15.23 -11.58
C ARG A 16 4.78 -16.32 -12.18
N GLY A 17 4.35 -17.57 -12.04
CA GLY A 17 5.19 -18.72 -12.36
C GLY A 17 6.43 -18.76 -11.45
N GLY A 18 7.63 -18.81 -12.05
CA GLY A 18 8.91 -18.79 -11.33
C GLY A 18 9.41 -17.40 -10.96
N GLU A 19 8.77 -16.34 -11.45
CA GLU A 19 9.22 -14.96 -11.22
C GLU A 19 8.49 -14.29 -10.06
N VAL A 20 9.21 -13.44 -9.33
CA VAL A 20 8.67 -12.55 -8.31
C VAL A 20 8.64 -11.14 -8.88
N ILE A 21 7.45 -10.53 -8.91
CA ILE A 21 7.24 -9.18 -9.41
C ILE A 21 6.76 -8.32 -8.25
N GLU A 22 7.47 -7.22 -7.98
CA GLU A 22 6.99 -6.18 -7.07
C GLU A 22 6.02 -5.26 -7.81
N VAL A 23 4.82 -5.09 -7.25
CA VAL A 23 3.71 -4.34 -7.83
C VAL A 23 3.43 -3.05 -7.05
N LEU A 24 3.51 -3.09 -5.72
CA LEU A 24 3.54 -1.86 -4.92
C LEU A 24 4.99 -1.60 -4.52
N HIS A 25 5.49 -0.43 -4.88
CA HIS A 25 6.87 0.00 -4.64
C HIS A 25 6.92 1.02 -3.50
N GLY A 26 6.74 0.55 -2.26
CA GLY A 26 6.88 1.39 -1.06
C GLY A 26 5.88 2.53 -1.01
N VAL A 27 4.59 2.20 -1.00
CA VAL A 27 3.49 3.18 -1.05
C VAL A 27 3.18 3.74 0.34
N ASP A 28 3.10 5.06 0.41
CA ASP A 28 2.54 5.81 1.54
C ASP A 28 1.14 6.28 1.20
N LEU A 29 0.18 6.09 2.12
CA LEU A 29 -1.20 6.54 1.94
C LEU A 29 -1.82 6.93 3.29
N ASP A 30 -2.50 8.06 3.28
CA ASP A 30 -3.35 8.54 4.36
C ASP A 30 -4.78 8.69 3.86
N ILE A 31 -5.73 8.13 4.59
CA ILE A 31 -7.15 8.32 4.34
C ILE A 31 -7.77 8.96 5.58
N PRO A 32 -8.27 10.20 5.52
CA PRO A 32 -8.96 10.84 6.63
C PRO A 32 -10.37 10.25 6.86
N ARG A 33 -10.97 10.58 8.01
CA ARG A 33 -12.37 10.21 8.29
C ARG A 33 -13.30 11.03 7.40
N GLY A 34 -14.28 10.38 6.78
CA GLY A 34 -15.32 11.04 5.98
C GLY A 34 -15.08 11.05 4.46
N ASP A 35 -14.00 10.42 3.99
CA ASP A 35 -13.69 10.28 2.56
C ASP A 35 -14.52 9.16 1.84
N PHE A 36 -15.42 8.49 2.56
CA PHE A 36 -16.32 7.43 2.07
C PHE A 36 -17.77 7.70 2.46
#